data_AF-A0A1M7P882-F1
#
_entry.id   AF-A0A1M7P882-F1
#
_cell.length_a   1.000
_cell.length_b   1.000
_cell.length_c   1.000
_cell.angle_alpha   90.00
_cell.angle_beta   90.00
_cell.angle_gamma   90.00
#
_symmetry.space_group_name_H-M   'P 1'
#
loop_
_entity.id
_entity.type
_entity.pdbx_description
1 polymer ?
#
loop_
_entity_poly.entity_id
_entity_poly.type
_entity_poly.pdbx_seq_one_letter_code
_entity_poly.pdbx_strand_id
1 'polypeptide(L)'
;MKKIKDKKPFIYYENLKSWEIVSMIIYAFVTIGVILLAILGNPHNKQVIVVMYALLSQLSLYFGLYTSLRNFKSYLIWFGFGVIHVMLFLIFKDDSTLQMRRGNPAFGLANTIVLLALFQLLRYLSLKMQGREFVAPPKGGGPDLFDNKKVSSTDFIVFIIYMGSWFGLTILSASN
;
A
#
# COMPACT_ATOMS: atom_id res chain seq x y z
N MET A 1 20.31 32.92 4.68
CA MET A 1 20.39 31.98 3.54
C MET A 1 19.52 30.76 3.84
N LYS A 2 18.46 30.51 3.06
CA LYS A 2 17.65 29.29 3.17
C LYS A 2 18.51 28.12 2.67
N LYS A 3 18.84 27.15 3.52
CA LYS A 3 19.52 25.92 3.09
C LYS A 3 18.69 25.29 1.97
N ILE A 4 19.23 25.25 0.76
CA ILE A 4 18.68 24.45 -0.32
C ILE A 4 18.80 23.00 0.17
N LYS A 5 17.68 22.40 0.57
CA LYS A 5 17.65 20.97 0.91
C LYS A 5 17.98 20.22 -0.38
N ASP A 6 19.11 19.53 -0.41
CA ASP A 6 19.51 18.72 -1.55
C ASP A 6 18.35 17.81 -1.97
N LYS A 7 18.05 17.83 -3.27
CA LYS A 7 16.99 16.99 -3.84
C LYS A 7 17.43 15.54 -3.70
N LYS A 8 16.65 14.74 -2.96
CA LYS A 8 16.94 13.31 -2.79
C LYS A 8 16.84 12.61 -4.15
N PRO A 9 17.78 11.68 -4.46
CA PRO A 9 17.68 10.85 -5.65
C PRO A 9 16.45 9.93 -5.59
N PHE A 10 16.11 9.25 -6.69
CA PHE A 10 15.01 8.26 -6.68
C PHE A 10 15.31 7.09 -5.72
N ILE A 11 16.55 6.59 -5.71
CA ILE A 11 16.97 5.53 -4.81
C ILE A 11 17.84 6.14 -3.71
N TYR A 12 17.35 6.10 -2.48
CA TYR A 12 18.13 6.44 -1.29
C TYR A 12 17.75 5.52 -0.12
N TYR A 13 18.69 5.37 0.80
CA TYR A 13 18.58 4.50 1.96
C TYR A 13 18.79 5.33 3.22
N GLU A 14 17.71 5.87 3.76
CA GLU A 14 17.75 6.55 5.06
C GLU A 14 17.45 5.55 6.18
N ASN A 15 17.90 5.87 7.39
CA ASN A 15 17.52 5.11 8.57
C ASN A 15 16.01 5.21 8.79
N LEU A 16 15.41 4.09 9.16
CA LEU A 16 13.98 4.02 9.48
C LEU A 16 13.73 4.79 10.77
N LYS A 17 12.68 5.60 10.78
CA LYS A 17 12.19 6.28 11.97
C LYS A 17 11.59 5.25 12.93
N SER A 18 11.65 5.52 14.23
CA SER A 18 11.12 4.59 15.24
C SER A 18 9.66 4.22 15.01
N TRP A 19 8.82 5.16 14.58
CA TRP A 19 7.42 4.88 14.28
C TRP A 19 7.25 3.94 13.07
N GLU A 20 8.12 4.02 12.06
CA GLU A 20 8.07 3.12 10.90
C GLU A 20 8.40 1.70 11.31
N ILE A 21 9.41 1.53 12.16
CA ILE A 21 9.80 0.24 12.73
C ILE A 21 8.65 -0.34 13.56
N VAL A 22 8.05 0.47 14.45
CA VAL A 22 6.89 0.06 15.26
C VAL A 22 5.73 -0.34 14.36
N SER A 23 5.41 0.44 13.31
CA SER A 23 4.36 0.08 12.35
C SER A 23 4.64 -1.24 11.63
N MET A 24 5.89 -1.50 11.22
CA MET A 24 6.28 -2.76 10.60
C MET A 24 6.13 -3.96 11.55
N ILE A 25 6.52 -3.80 12.82
CA ILE A 25 6.38 -4.85 13.85
C ILE A 25 4.90 -5.14 14.11
N ILE A 26 4.09 -4.10 14.33
CA ILE A 26 2.63 -4.24 14.52
C ILE A 26 2.03 -4.94 13.31
N TYR A 27 2.40 -4.52 12.10
CA TYR A 27 1.89 -5.11 10.88
C TYR A 27 2.25 -6.59 10.77
N ALA A 28 3.48 -6.99 11.11
CA ALA A 28 3.88 -8.40 11.15
C ALA A 28 3.00 -9.22 12.11
N PHE A 29 2.73 -8.72 13.31
CA PHE A 29 1.82 -9.38 14.26
C PHE A 29 0.40 -9.47 13.73
N VAL A 30 -0.10 -8.42 13.08
CA VAL A 30 -1.42 -8.44 12.42
C VAL A 30 -1.43 -9.50 11.32
N THR A 31 -0.41 -9.57 10.47
CA THR A 31 -0.29 -10.60 9.43
C THR A 31 -0.35 -12.00 10.02
N ILE A 32 0.39 -12.28 11.09
CA ILE A 32 0.36 -13.57 11.79
C ILE A 32 -1.04 -13.86 12.34
N GLY A 33 -1.68 -12.88 12.99
CA GLY A 33 -3.04 -13.01 13.52
C GLY A 33 -4.06 -13.33 12.42
N VAL A 34 -3.96 -12.66 11.27
CA VAL A 34 -4.82 -12.94 10.10
C VAL A 34 -4.60 -14.34 9.58
N ILE A 35 -3.34 -14.80 9.47
CA ILE A 35 -3.04 -16.18 9.04
C ILE A 35 -3.68 -17.20 9.99
N LEU A 36 -3.52 -17.02 11.30
CA LEU A 36 -4.09 -17.93 12.29
C LEU A 36 -5.63 -17.96 12.22
N LEU A 37 -6.27 -16.80 12.10
CA LEU A 37 -7.73 -16.72 11.97
C LEU A 37 -8.24 -17.24 10.63
N ALA A 38 -7.49 -17.06 9.53
CA ALA A 38 -7.84 -17.59 8.22
C ALA A 38 -7.74 -19.13 8.17
N ILE A 39 -6.87 -19.73 8.99
CA ILE A 39 -6.72 -21.19 9.07
C ILE A 39 -7.75 -21.79 10.04
N LEU A 40 -7.82 -21.26 11.26
CA LEU A 40 -8.57 -21.86 12.39
C LEU A 40 -10.00 -21.32 12.55
N GLY A 41 -10.32 -20.18 11.91
CA GLY A 41 -11.61 -19.53 12.05
C GLY A 41 -12.74 -20.28 11.33
N ASN A 42 -13.98 -19.95 11.71
CA ASN A 42 -15.15 -20.38 10.94
C ASN A 42 -15.21 -19.66 9.57
N PRO A 43 -15.94 -20.20 8.58
CA PRO A 43 -15.96 -19.64 7.22
C PRO A 43 -16.29 -18.15 7.15
N HIS A 44 -17.27 -17.68 7.94
CA HIS A 44 -17.65 -16.27 7.96
C HIS A 44 -16.49 -15.37 8.43
N ASN A 45 -15.83 -15.74 9.53
CA ASN A 45 -14.70 -14.99 10.06
C ASN A 45 -13.51 -15.00 9.10
N LYS A 46 -13.23 -16.13 8.44
CA LYS A 46 -12.18 -16.24 7.42
C LYS A 46 -12.41 -15.26 6.26
N GLN A 47 -13.64 -15.21 5.74
CA GLN A 47 -14.00 -14.31 4.65
C GLN A 47 -13.82 -12.84 5.05
N VAL A 48 -14.39 -12.45 6.20
CA VAL A 48 -14.32 -11.07 6.68
C VAL A 48 -12.88 -10.64 6.95
N ILE A 49 -12.07 -11.48 7.60
CA ILE A 49 -10.70 -11.11 7.96
C ILE A 49 -9.81 -10.97 6.71
N VAL A 50 -9.95 -11.85 5.72
CA VAL A 50 -9.17 -11.77 4.47
C VAL A 50 -9.57 -10.53 3.65
N VAL A 51 -10.86 -10.22 3.55
CA VAL A 51 -11.35 -8.98 2.91
C VAL A 51 -10.77 -7.74 3.59
N MET A 52 -10.91 -7.65 4.92
CA MET A 52 -10.46 -6.50 5.68
C MET A 52 -8.94 -6.35 5.59
N TYR A 53 -8.21 -7.46 5.69
CA TYR A 53 -6.76 -7.44 5.59
C TYR A 53 -6.27 -6.97 4.22
N ALA A 54 -6.87 -7.46 3.12
CA ALA A 54 -6.55 -7.01 1.77
C ALA A 54 -6.83 -5.51 1.58
N LEU A 55 -8.03 -5.04 1.93
CA LEU A 55 -8.43 -3.64 1.72
C LEU A 55 -7.67 -2.66 2.61
N LEU A 56 -7.61 -2.93 3.92
CA LEU A 56 -7.01 -2.01 4.88
C LEU A 56 -5.50 -1.90 4.68
N SER A 57 -4.81 -3.00 4.35
CA SER A 57 -3.37 -2.93 4.07
C SER A 57 -3.06 -2.02 2.89
N GLN A 58 -3.78 -2.19 1.77
CA GLN A 58 -3.58 -1.41 0.55
C GLN A 58 -3.87 0.08 0.74
N LEU A 59 -4.95 0.40 1.47
CA LEU A 59 -5.29 1.78 1.80
C LEU A 59 -4.30 2.39 2.78
N SER A 60 -3.85 1.63 3.79
CA SER A 60 -2.88 2.11 4.78
C SER A 60 -1.52 2.42 4.16
N LEU A 61 -1.09 1.63 3.17
CA LEU A 61 0.14 1.88 2.42
C LEU A 61 0.13 3.27 1.78
N TYR A 62 -0.99 3.66 1.15
CA TYR A 62 -1.11 4.95 0.49
C TYR A 62 -1.36 6.09 1.47
N PHE A 63 -2.37 5.98 2.35
CA PHE A 63 -2.77 7.10 3.20
C PHE A 63 -1.88 7.28 4.44
N GLY A 64 -1.35 6.19 4.99
CA GLY A 64 -0.54 6.22 6.22
C GLY A 64 0.97 6.18 5.96
N LEU A 65 1.40 5.52 4.89
CA LEU A 65 2.81 5.14 4.71
C LEU A 65 3.45 5.69 3.43
N TYR A 66 2.77 6.49 2.61
CA TYR A 66 3.36 6.98 1.35
C TYR A 66 4.66 7.77 1.55
N THR A 67 4.78 8.53 2.66
CA THR A 67 6.04 9.25 2.95
C THR A 67 7.19 8.29 3.24
N SER A 68 6.91 7.20 3.97
CA SER A 68 7.84 6.11 4.27
C SER A 68 8.25 5.35 3.02
N LEU A 69 7.30 5.07 2.11
CA LEU A 69 7.56 4.32 0.87
C LEU A 69 8.49 5.05 -0.11
N ARG A 70 8.75 6.36 0.09
CA ARG A 70 9.78 7.09 -0.68
C ARG A 70 11.20 6.68 -0.29
N ASN A 71 11.42 6.23 0.94
CA ASN A 71 12.69 5.65 1.34
C ASN A 71 12.77 4.22 0.78
N PHE A 72 13.78 3.95 -0.05
CA PHE A 72 13.87 2.67 -0.75
C PHE A 72 14.06 1.50 0.23
N LYS A 73 14.70 1.73 1.38
CA LYS A 73 14.80 0.74 2.46
C LYS A 73 13.42 0.31 2.99
N SER A 74 12.57 1.30 3.28
CA SER A 74 11.20 1.05 3.76
C SER A 74 10.35 0.38 2.69
N TYR A 75 10.48 0.84 1.44
CA TYR A 75 9.81 0.23 0.30
C TYR A 75 10.12 -1.27 0.16
N LEU A 76 11.40 -1.68 0.24
CA LEU A 76 11.77 -3.09 0.10
C LEU A 76 11.14 -3.96 1.21
N ILE A 77 11.02 -3.44 2.42
CA ILE A 77 10.36 -4.15 3.54
C ILE A 77 8.86 -4.33 3.25
N TRP A 78 8.18 -3.25 2.85
CA TRP A 78 6.76 -3.32 2.48
C TRP A 78 6.52 -4.17 1.23
N PHE A 79 7.46 -4.18 0.28
CA PHE A 79 7.44 -5.09 -0.86
C PHE A 79 7.56 -6.55 -0.41
N GLY A 80 8.39 -6.83 0.60
CA GLY A 80 8.43 -8.15 1.26
C GLY A 80 7.07 -8.58 1.82
N PHE A 81 6.34 -7.68 2.49
CA PHE A 81 4.95 -7.95 2.88
C PHE A 81 4.02 -8.17 1.68
N GLY A 82 4.22 -7.43 0.59
CA GLY A 82 3.53 -7.68 -0.67
C GLY A 82 3.77 -9.10 -1.23
N VAL A 83 4.99 -9.63 -1.12
CA VAL A 83 5.30 -11.02 -1.48
C VAL A 83 4.57 -12.00 -0.56
N ILE A 84 4.53 -11.74 0.76
CA ILE A 84 3.75 -12.56 1.70
C ILE A 84 2.27 -12.56 1.30
N HIS A 85 1.69 -11.43 0.88
CA HIS A 85 0.31 -11.39 0.42
C HIS A 85 0.07 -12.26 -0.82
N VAL A 86 1.02 -12.27 -1.77
CA VAL A 86 0.95 -13.17 -2.93
C VAL A 86 1.03 -14.63 -2.49
N MET A 87 1.90 -14.98 -1.54
CA MET A 87 1.95 -16.35 -0.99
C MET A 87 0.62 -16.75 -0.34
N LEU A 88 0.01 -15.85 0.45
CA LEU A 88 -1.30 -16.10 1.05
C LEU A 88 -2.40 -16.25 -0.01
N PHE A 89 -2.38 -15.43 -1.06
CA PHE A 89 -3.26 -15.61 -2.21
C PHE A 89 -3.13 -17.01 -2.81
N LEU A 90 -1.90 -17.47 -3.08
CA LEU A 90 -1.68 -18.80 -3.67
C LEU A 90 -2.16 -19.94 -2.76
N ILE A 91 -2.07 -19.77 -1.44
CA ILE A 91 -2.56 -20.75 -0.46
C ILE A 91 -4.10 -20.75 -0.39
N PHE A 92 -4.73 -19.57 -0.47
CA PHE A 92 -6.15 -19.40 -0.18
C PHE A 92 -7.08 -19.36 -1.41
N LYS A 93 -6.54 -19.18 -2.62
CA LYS A 93 -7.34 -18.99 -3.85
C LYS A 93 -8.29 -20.17 -4.17
N ASP A 94 -7.94 -21.38 -3.75
CA ASP A 94 -8.72 -22.59 -4.01
C ASP A 94 -9.48 -23.09 -2.75
N ASP A 95 -9.47 -22.33 -1.65
CA ASP A 95 -10.19 -22.69 -0.42
C ASP A 95 -11.70 -22.39 -0.57
N SER A 96 -12.51 -23.44 -0.63
CA SER A 96 -13.97 -23.33 -0.76
C SER A 96 -14.64 -22.61 0.42
N THR A 97 -14.02 -22.56 1.59
CA THR A 97 -14.55 -21.85 2.77
C THR A 97 -14.43 -20.33 2.63
N LEU A 98 -13.55 -19.85 1.75
CA LEU A 98 -13.40 -18.44 1.40
C LEU A 98 -14.29 -18.01 0.24
N GLN A 99 -14.96 -18.94 -0.45
CA GLN A 99 -15.81 -18.60 -1.59
C GLN A 99 -17.02 -17.77 -1.14
N MET A 100 -17.15 -16.57 -1.72
CA MET A 100 -18.30 -15.69 -1.52
C MET A 100 -19.11 -15.57 -2.82
N ARG A 101 -20.32 -15.01 -2.75
CA ARG A 101 -21.13 -14.70 -3.95
C ARG A 101 -20.40 -13.78 -4.94
N ARG A 102 -19.46 -12.97 -4.45
CA ARG A 102 -18.64 -12.04 -5.23
C ARG A 102 -17.19 -12.54 -5.38
N GLY A 103 -17.00 -13.85 -5.53
CA GLY A 103 -15.67 -14.42 -5.72
C GLY A 103 -14.91 -14.71 -4.42
N ASN A 104 -13.64 -15.10 -4.54
CA ASN A 104 -12.79 -15.43 -3.41
C ASN A 104 -11.96 -14.19 -3.00
N PRO A 105 -12.08 -13.70 -1.74
CA PRO A 105 -11.39 -12.49 -1.29
C PRO A 105 -9.86 -12.61 -1.30
N ALA A 106 -9.31 -13.82 -1.37
CA ALA A 106 -7.87 -14.05 -1.50
C ALA A 106 -7.27 -13.38 -2.75
N PHE A 107 -8.02 -13.25 -3.85
CA PHE A 107 -7.56 -12.54 -5.05
C PHE A 107 -7.16 -11.09 -4.76
N GLY A 108 -7.85 -10.44 -3.82
CA GLY A 108 -7.54 -9.08 -3.41
C GLY A 108 -6.14 -8.93 -2.81
N LEU A 109 -5.56 -9.98 -2.20
CA LEU A 109 -4.24 -9.92 -1.58
C LEU A 109 -3.13 -9.68 -2.62
N ALA A 110 -3.27 -10.25 -3.82
CA ALA A 110 -2.29 -10.10 -4.89
C ALA A 110 -2.14 -8.64 -5.36
N ASN A 111 -3.15 -7.79 -5.17
CA ASN A 111 -3.10 -6.39 -5.60
C ASN A 111 -2.03 -5.59 -4.85
N THR A 112 -1.64 -5.98 -3.63
CA THR A 112 -0.66 -5.23 -2.82
C THR A 112 0.67 -5.07 -3.55
N ILE A 113 1.19 -6.11 -4.20
CA ILE A 113 2.47 -6.04 -4.92
C ILE A 113 2.36 -5.15 -6.17
N VAL A 114 1.24 -5.23 -6.88
CA VAL A 114 0.96 -4.41 -8.08
C VAL A 114 0.90 -2.93 -7.70
N LEU A 115 0.22 -2.61 -6.59
CA LEU A 115 0.08 -1.25 -6.10
C LEU A 115 1.40 -0.68 -5.57
N LEU A 116 2.24 -1.49 -4.93
CA LEU A 116 3.58 -1.08 -4.53
C LEU A 116 4.50 -0.81 -5.73
N ALA A 117 4.41 -1.62 -6.79
CA ALA A 117 5.13 -1.37 -8.03
C ALA A 117 4.63 -0.09 -8.72
N LEU A 118 3.31 0.08 -8.81
CA LEU A 118 2.68 1.29 -9.34
C LEU A 118 3.10 2.54 -8.55
N PHE A 119 3.18 2.44 -7.22
CA PHE A 119 3.63 3.54 -6.37
C PHE A 119 5.04 4.01 -6.76
N GLN A 120 6.00 3.09 -6.93
CA GLN A 120 7.36 3.46 -7.33
C GLN A 120 7.43 4.01 -8.75
N LEU A 121 6.63 3.46 -9.67
CA LEU A 121 6.53 4.00 -11.03
C LEU A 121 6.02 5.45 -11.02
N LEU A 122 4.93 5.71 -10.30
CA LEU A 122 4.37 7.06 -10.18
C LEU A 122 5.33 8.03 -9.49
N ARG A 123 6.05 7.56 -8.47
CA ARG A 123 7.11 8.34 -7.81
C ARG A 123 8.25 8.70 -8.77
N TYR A 124 8.70 7.75 -9.58
CA TYR A 124 9.71 7.99 -10.60
C TYR A 124 9.25 9.04 -11.62
N LEU A 125 8.03 8.89 -12.14
CA LEU A 125 7.44 9.86 -13.09
C LEU A 125 7.32 11.25 -12.47
N SER A 126 6.88 11.34 -11.21
CA SER A 126 6.77 12.60 -10.49
C SER A 126 8.13 13.29 -10.31
N LEU A 127 9.17 12.55 -9.90
CA LEU A 127 10.52 13.11 -9.81
C LEU A 127 11.04 13.58 -11.17
N LYS A 128 10.73 12.88 -12.26
CA LYS A 128 11.13 13.27 -13.61
C LYS A 128 10.39 14.52 -14.13
N MET A 129 9.09 14.65 -13.84
CA MET A 129 8.25 15.74 -14.34
C MET A 129 8.38 17.04 -13.52
N GLN A 130 8.39 16.93 -12.19
CA GLN A 130 8.38 18.10 -11.29
C GLN A 130 9.64 18.23 -10.44
N GLY A 131 10.59 17.30 -10.52
CA GLY A 131 11.84 17.37 -9.77
C GLY A 131 11.65 17.34 -8.25
N ARG A 132 10.53 16.79 -7.78
CA ARG A 132 10.17 16.67 -6.36
C ARG A 132 9.38 15.38 -6.12
N GLU A 133 9.45 14.88 -4.89
CA GLU A 133 8.66 13.73 -4.44
C GLU A 133 7.17 14.04 -4.53
N PHE A 134 6.37 13.07 -5.01
CA PHE A 134 4.93 13.27 -5.11
C PHE A 134 4.27 13.31 -3.74
N VAL A 135 3.23 14.12 -3.65
CA VAL A 135 2.55 14.47 -2.41
C VAL A 135 1.13 13.91 -2.44
N ALA A 136 0.61 13.39 -1.32
CA ALA A 136 -0.78 12.93 -1.28
C ALA A 136 -1.69 14.16 -1.11
N PRO A 137 -2.69 14.39 -1.99
CA PRO A 137 -3.60 15.51 -1.83
C PRO A 137 -4.42 15.39 -0.52
N PRO A 138 -4.43 16.39 0.36
CA PRO A 138 -5.25 16.38 1.56
C PRO A 138 -6.71 16.70 1.21
N LYS A 139 -7.64 16.28 2.07
CA LYS A 139 -9.04 16.70 1.98
C LYS A 139 -9.12 18.23 2.12
N GLY A 140 -9.64 18.92 1.11
CA GLY A 140 -9.88 20.37 1.13
C GLY A 140 -8.80 21.26 0.49
N GLY A 141 -7.83 20.70 -0.24
CA GLY A 141 -6.87 21.51 -1.03
C GLY A 141 -5.77 22.21 -0.22
N GLY A 142 -5.62 21.85 1.05
CA GLY A 142 -4.54 22.31 1.91
C GLY A 142 -3.15 21.75 1.52
N PRO A 143 -2.12 22.08 2.30
CA PRO A 143 -0.81 21.46 2.17
C PRO A 143 -0.81 20.00 2.67
N ASP A 144 0.12 19.21 2.16
CA ASP A 144 0.35 17.80 2.54
C ASP A 144 0.31 17.56 4.05
N LEU A 145 -0.33 16.47 4.48
CA LEU A 145 -0.49 16.14 5.90
C LEU A 145 0.84 15.91 6.63
N PHE A 146 1.87 15.44 5.93
CA PHE A 146 3.12 14.99 6.57
C PHE A 146 4.30 15.93 6.32
N ASP A 147 4.41 16.49 5.11
CA ASP A 147 5.51 17.39 4.72
C ASP A 147 5.08 18.86 4.61
N ASN A 148 3.80 19.20 4.82
CA ASN A 148 3.25 20.55 4.69
C ASN A 148 3.60 21.23 3.34
N LYS A 149 3.68 20.43 2.27
CA LYS A 149 4.02 20.88 0.91
C LYS A 149 2.76 21.25 0.14
N LYS A 150 2.83 22.32 -0.66
CA LYS A 150 1.76 22.65 -1.62
C LYS A 150 1.64 21.57 -2.69
N VAL A 151 0.43 21.02 -2.82
CA VAL A 151 0.06 20.01 -3.81
C VAL A 151 0.07 20.63 -5.20
N SER A 152 0.68 19.94 -6.18
CA SER A 152 0.63 20.34 -7.60
C SER A 152 -0.46 19.57 -8.35
N SER A 153 -0.81 20.04 -9.55
CA SER A 153 -1.69 19.29 -10.45
C SER A 153 -1.14 17.90 -10.80
N THR A 154 0.19 17.75 -10.87
CA THR A 154 0.84 16.44 -11.07
C THR A 154 0.56 15.49 -9.91
N ASP A 155 0.59 15.98 -8.67
CA ASP A 155 0.27 15.19 -7.49
C ASP A 155 -1.20 14.69 -7.51
N PHE A 156 -2.13 15.53 -7.98
CA PHE A 156 -3.53 15.12 -8.19
C PHE A 156 -3.67 14.05 -9.27
N ILE A 157 -2.97 14.17 -10.40
CA ILE A 157 -3.00 13.16 -11.47
C ILE A 157 -2.46 11.83 -10.95
N VAL A 158 -1.32 11.85 -10.25
CA VAL A 158 -0.73 10.65 -9.62
C VAL A 158 -1.70 10.01 -8.64
N PHE A 159 -2.37 10.81 -7.81
CA PHE A 159 -3.39 10.33 -6.87
C PHE A 159 -4.56 9.65 -7.60
N ILE A 160 -5.10 10.27 -8.65
CA ILE A 160 -6.22 9.71 -9.43
C ILE A 160 -5.80 8.37 -10.07
N ILE A 161 -4.61 8.29 -10.64
CA ILE A 161 -4.11 7.05 -11.25
C ILE A 161 -3.97 5.95 -10.19
N TYR A 162 -3.38 6.25 -9.04
CA TYR A 162 -3.21 5.27 -7.97
C TYR A 162 -4.56 4.79 -7.42
N MET A 163 -5.45 5.72 -7.06
CA MET A 163 -6.76 5.39 -6.50
C MET A 163 -7.67 4.69 -7.51
N GLY A 164 -7.64 5.10 -8.77
CA GLY A 164 -8.34 4.44 -9.87
C GLY A 164 -7.84 3.02 -10.08
N SER A 165 -6.52 2.80 -10.01
CA SER A 165 -5.92 1.47 -10.11
C SER A 165 -6.29 0.59 -8.92
N TRP A 166 -6.23 1.11 -7.70
CA TRP A 166 -6.68 0.39 -6.50
C TRP A 166 -8.15 -0.02 -6.60
N PHE A 167 -9.01 0.90 -7.01
CA PHE A 167 -10.44 0.64 -7.16
C PHE A 167 -10.72 -0.38 -8.27
N GLY A 168 -10.09 -0.22 -9.44
CA GLY A 168 -10.21 -1.16 -10.56
C GLY A 168 -9.74 -2.57 -10.20
N LEU A 169 -8.56 -2.70 -9.59
CA LEU A 169 -8.04 -3.99 -9.12
C LEU A 169 -8.94 -4.64 -8.06
N THR A 170 -9.51 -3.84 -7.16
CA THR A 170 -10.45 -4.32 -6.14
C THR A 170 -11.73 -4.88 -6.78
N ILE A 171 -12.29 -4.19 -7.78
CA ILE A 171 -13.47 -4.68 -8.52
C ILE A 171 -13.13 -5.97 -9.27
N LEU A 172 -12.01 -6.01 -9.98
CA LEU A 172 -11.58 -7.20 -10.72
C LEU A 172 -11.37 -8.40 -9.79
N SER A 173 -10.81 -8.16 -8.61
CA SER A 173 -10.62 -9.23 -7.61
C SER A 173 -11.96 -9.74 -7.05
N ALA A 174 -12.97 -8.86 -6.92
CA ALA A 174 -14.31 -9.22 -6.47
C ALA A 174 -15.19 -9.83 -7.58
N SER A 175 -14.64 -10.08 -8.77
CA SER A 175 -15.31 -10.80 -9.85
C SER A 175 -14.71 -12.17 -10.16
N ASN A 176 -13.63 -12.56 -9.45
CA ASN A 176 -12.96 -13.87 -9.59
C ASN A 176 -13.26 -14.75 -8.37
#